data_AF-A0A7K2MFK1-F1
#
_entry.id   AF-A0A7K2MFK1-F1
#
_cell.length_a   1.000
_cell.length_b   1.000
_cell.length_c   1.000
_cell.angle_alpha   90.00
_cell.angle_beta   90.00
_cell.angle_gamma   90.00
#
_symmetry.space_group_name_H-M   'P 1'
#
loop_
_entity.id
_entity.type
_entity.pdbx_description
1 polymer ?
#
loop_
_entity_poly.entity_id
_entity_poly.type
_entity_poly.pdbx_seq_one_letter_code
_entity_poly.pdbx_strand_id
1 'polypeptide(L)'
;MNQRDDRPEAAPPEEAGRADGLTFGEALQRALKARGLSLQRLHHHLGQRGISVSPVTLSHWQRGRSQPERRQSLRAVAEIEVILKLAPGTLQS
;
A
#
# COMPACT_ATOMS: atom_id res chain seq x y z
N MET A 1 -10.43 -16.60 13.12
CA MET A 1 -10.21 -16.81 11.67
C MET A 1 -10.47 -15.49 10.96
N ASN A 2 -9.47 -15.08 10.17
CA ASN A 2 -9.30 -13.88 9.34
C ASN A 2 -9.62 -12.49 9.92
N GLN A 3 -8.68 -12.02 10.76
CA GLN A 3 -8.20 -10.63 10.87
C GLN A 3 -9.25 -9.53 10.64
N ARG A 4 -10.04 -9.36 11.71
CA ARG A 4 -10.92 -8.25 12.10
C ARG A 4 -10.77 -6.99 11.24
N ASP A 5 -11.90 -6.57 10.69
CA ASP A 5 -12.42 -5.21 10.75
C ASP A 5 -12.00 -4.51 12.07
N ASP A 6 -10.78 -3.99 12.09
CA ASP A 6 -10.35 -2.98 13.03
C ASP A 6 -10.56 -1.66 12.31
N ARG A 7 -11.77 -1.10 12.47
CA ARG A 7 -12.07 0.28 12.13
C ARG A 7 -11.36 1.13 13.19
N PRO A 8 -10.23 1.81 12.90
CA PRO A 8 -9.75 2.84 13.78
C PRO A 8 -10.60 4.07 13.51
N GLU A 9 -11.13 4.65 14.58
CA GLU A 9 -11.72 5.97 14.60
C GLU A 9 -10.88 6.96 13.78
N ALA A 10 -11.55 7.72 12.92
CA ALA A 10 -10.94 8.65 11.99
C ALA A 10 -9.97 9.59 12.72
N ALA A 11 -8.66 9.38 12.52
CA ALA A 11 -7.67 10.40 12.81
C ALA A 11 -7.94 11.61 11.90
N PRO A 12 -7.92 12.84 12.42
CA PRO A 12 -8.29 14.04 11.68
C PRO A 12 -7.42 14.23 10.42
N PRO A 13 -7.98 14.75 9.32
CA PRO A 13 -7.31 14.87 8.01
C PRO A 13 -6.19 15.92 7.91
N GLU A 14 -5.74 16.55 9.00
CA GLU A 14 -4.94 17.77 8.93
C GLU A 14 -3.40 17.57 9.00
N GLU A 15 -2.89 16.37 9.31
CA GLU A 15 -1.44 16.09 9.36
C GLU A 15 -0.92 15.28 8.15
N ALA A 16 -1.37 15.62 6.95
CA ALA A 16 -0.84 15.10 5.69
C ALA A 16 0.59 15.62 5.35
N GLY A 17 1.21 16.39 6.24
CA GLY A 17 2.44 17.16 5.96
C GLY A 17 3.78 16.56 6.41
N ARG A 18 3.84 15.39 7.05
CA ARG A 18 5.12 14.74 7.40
C ARG A 18 5.07 13.24 7.16
N ALA A 19 4.99 12.84 5.88
CA ALA A 19 5.26 11.47 5.46
C ALA A 19 6.77 11.12 5.45
N ASP A 20 7.63 12.08 5.79
CA ASP A 20 9.10 12.06 5.65
C ASP A 20 9.84 10.99 6.50
N GLY A 21 9.12 10.12 7.21
CA GLY A 21 9.73 9.06 8.03
C GLY A 21 8.90 7.78 8.18
N LEU A 22 7.87 7.60 7.36
CA LEU A 22 7.06 6.38 7.40
C LEU A 22 7.68 5.32 6.49
N THR A 23 7.89 4.11 7.00
CA THR A 23 8.32 2.98 6.16
C THR A 23 7.30 2.72 5.03
N PHE A 24 7.73 2.09 3.93
CA PHE A 24 6.86 1.66 2.82
C PHE A 24 5.53 1.05 3.30
N GLY A 25 5.60 0.18 4.32
CA GLY A 25 4.45 -0.52 4.85
C GLY A 25 3.45 0.38 5.59
N GLU A 26 3.96 1.32 6.38
CA GLU A 26 3.18 2.34 7.08
C GLU A 26 2.53 3.31 6.10
N ALA A 27 3.30 3.78 5.10
CA ALA A 27 2.78 4.65 4.04
C ALA A 27 1.67 3.96 3.24
N LEU A 28 1.84 2.68 2.90
CA LEU A 28 0.85 1.87 2.20
C LEU A 28 -0.42 1.65 3.04
N GLN A 29 -0.27 1.29 4.33
CA GLN A 29 -1.39 1.14 5.26
C GLN A 29 -2.19 2.45 5.38
N ARG A 30 -1.49 3.57 5.55
CA ARG A 30 -2.10 4.89 5.71
C ARG A 30 -2.83 5.33 4.44
N ALA A 31 -2.25 5.09 3.27
CA ALA A 31 -2.90 5.39 1.99
C ALA A 31 -4.12 4.49 1.72
N LEU A 32 -4.03 3.19 2.04
CA LEU A 32 -5.17 2.27 1.96
C LEU A 32 -6.32 2.73 2.87
N LYS A 33 -6.01 3.10 4.12
CA LYS A 33 -6.98 3.66 5.07
C LYS A 33 -7.60 4.96 4.56
N ALA A 34 -6.78 5.90 4.08
CA ALA A 34 -7.24 7.17 3.52
C ALA A 34 -8.16 6.99 2.29
N ARG A 35 -7.95 5.91 1.52
CA ARG A 35 -8.77 5.58 0.36
C ARG A 35 -9.94 4.64 0.65
N GLY A 36 -10.03 4.08 1.86
CA GLY A 36 -11.00 3.04 2.20
C GLY A 36 -10.82 1.77 1.36
N LEU A 37 -9.60 1.48 0.92
CA LEU A 37 -9.29 0.30 0.09
C LEU A 37 -8.66 -0.80 0.94
N SER A 38 -9.08 -2.04 0.71
CA SER A 38 -8.48 -3.23 1.31
C SER A 38 -7.37 -3.78 0.41
N LEU A 39 -6.43 -4.52 0.99
CA LEU A 39 -5.38 -5.26 0.27
C LEU A 39 -5.94 -6.13 -0.86
N GLN A 40 -7.10 -6.75 -0.65
CA GLN A 40 -7.75 -7.59 -1.66
C GLN A 40 -8.20 -6.78 -2.89
N ARG A 41 -8.73 -5.57 -2.69
CA ARG A 41 -9.07 -4.67 -3.81
C ARG A 41 -7.80 -4.23 -4.53
N LEU A 42 -6.76 -3.88 -3.79
CA LEU A 42 -5.47 -3.51 -4.37
C LEU A 42 -4.90 -4.65 -5.23
N HIS A 43 -4.90 -5.87 -4.71
CA HIS A 43 -4.49 -7.07 -5.44
C HIS A 43 -5.35 -7.30 -6.69
N HIS A 44 -6.67 -7.14 -6.59
CA HIS A 44 -7.56 -7.27 -7.74
C HIS A 44 -7.26 -6.23 -8.83
N HIS A 45 -7.03 -4.97 -8.45
CA HIS A 45 -6.63 -3.91 -9.40
C HIS A 45 -5.27 -4.18 -10.04
N LEU A 46 -4.31 -4.72 -9.28
CA LEU A 46 -3.02 -5.16 -9.83
C LEU A 46 -3.19 -6.29 -10.84
N GLY A 47 -4.03 -7.27 -10.52
CA GLY A 47 -4.37 -8.37 -11.44
C GLY A 47 -5.02 -7.87 -12.74
N GLN A 48 -5.93 -6.89 -12.66
CA GLN A 48 -6.52 -6.26 -13.86
C GLN A 48 -5.49 -5.56 -14.75
N ARG A 49 -4.38 -5.08 -14.18
CA ARG A 49 -3.26 -4.47 -14.92
C ARG A 49 -2.21 -5.49 -15.39
N GLY A 50 -2.47 -6.79 -15.21
CA GLY A 50 -1.56 -7.87 -15.58
C GLY A 50 -0.39 -8.07 -14.60
N ILE A 51 -0.48 -7.52 -13.39
CA ILE A 51 0.53 -7.68 -12.36
C ILE A 51 0.09 -8.76 -11.37
N SER A 52 0.72 -9.93 -11.44
CA SER A 52 0.48 -11.06 -10.54
C SER A 52 1.37 -10.99 -9.30
N VAL A 53 0.98 -10.21 -8.29
CA VAL A 53 1.63 -10.22 -6.96
C VAL A 53 0.76 -10.97 -5.96
N SER A 54 1.31 -11.98 -5.29
CA SER A 54 0.57 -12.70 -4.24
C SER A 54 0.25 -11.80 -3.03
N PRO A 55 -0.92 -11.95 -2.40
CA PRO A 55 -1.28 -11.22 -1.19
C PRO A 55 -0.31 -11.48 -0.02
N VAL A 56 0.36 -12.64 -0.01
CA VAL A 56 1.42 -12.99 0.94
C VAL A 56 2.67 -12.13 0.72
N THR A 57 3.03 -11.84 -0.54
CA THR A 57 4.17 -10.98 -0.89
C THR A 57 3.86 -9.53 -0.51
N LEU A 58 2.66 -9.03 -0.82
CA LEU A 58 2.19 -7.70 -0.39
C LEU A 58 2.23 -7.55 1.13
N SER A 59 1.83 -8.59 1.87
CA SER A 59 1.87 -8.61 3.33
C SER A 59 3.29 -8.58 3.91
N HIS A 60 4.28 -9.14 3.19
CA HIS A 60 5.69 -9.06 3.59
C HIS A 60 6.28 -7.68 3.32
N TRP A 61 5.88 -7.03 2.22
CA TRP A 61 6.27 -5.65 1.91
C TRP A 61 5.69 -4.67 2.94
N GLN A 62 4.42 -4.86 3.32
CA GLN A 62 3.79 -4.07 4.39
C GLN A 62 4.46 -4.20 5.76
N ARG A 63 5.11 -5.32 6.04
CA ARG A 63 5.81 -5.53 7.32
C ARG A 63 7.28 -5.15 7.27
N GLY A 64 7.77 -4.59 6.16
CA GLY A 64 9.18 -4.26 5.97
C GLY A 64 10.11 -5.49 5.96
N ARG A 65 9.56 -6.70 5.84
CA ARG A 65 10.34 -7.97 5.83
C ARG A 65 10.99 -8.25 4.48
N SER A 66 10.48 -7.65 3.41
CA SER A 66 11.05 -7.79 2.07
C SER A 66 10.81 -6.51 1.29
N GLN A 67 11.84 -6.01 0.59
CA GLN A 67 11.71 -4.87 -0.31
C GLN A 67 11.42 -5.34 -1.74
N PRO A 68 10.73 -4.51 -2.55
CA PRO A 68 10.47 -4.80 -3.96
C PRO A 68 11.75 -4.64 -4.80
N GLU A 69 12.65 -5.62 -4.79
CA GLU A 69 13.92 -5.56 -5.55
C GLU A 69 13.78 -5.96 -7.03
N ARG A 70 12.68 -6.64 -7.38
CA ARG A 70 12.43 -7.11 -8.75
C ARG A 70 11.74 -6.02 -9.56
N ARG A 71 12.07 -5.92 -10.87
CA ARG A 71 11.39 -5.01 -11.82
C ARG A 71 9.87 -5.13 -11.79
N GLN A 72 9.35 -6.35 -11.61
CA GLN A 72 7.91 -6.61 -11.53
C GLN A 72 7.29 -6.02 -10.26
N SER A 73 8.01 -6.04 -9.14
CA SER A 73 7.60 -5.46 -7.87
C SER A 73 7.62 -3.93 -7.91
N LEU A 74 8.65 -3.33 -8.50
CA LEU A 74 8.71 -1.87 -8.70
C LEU A 74 7.54 -1.38 -9.57
N ARG A 75 7.18 -2.12 -10.63
CA ARG A 75 5.96 -1.84 -11.39
C ARG A 75 4.72 -1.96 -10.51
N ALA A 76 4.61 -3.00 -9.69
CA ALA A 76 3.49 -3.15 -8.78
C ALA A 76 3.36 -1.94 -7.84
N VAL A 77 4.46 -1.45 -7.27
CA VAL A 77 4.47 -0.25 -6.41
C VAL A 77 4.01 0.98 -7.18
N ALA A 78 4.54 1.23 -8.37
CA ALA A 78 4.11 2.36 -9.20
C ALA A 78 2.60 2.31 -9.52
N GLU A 79 2.07 1.13 -9.84
CA GLU A 79 0.63 0.96 -10.06
C GLU A 79 -0.20 1.17 -8.78
N ILE A 80 0.30 0.72 -7.63
CA ILE A 80 -0.33 0.96 -6.33
C ILE A 80 -0.41 2.47 -6.06
N GLU A 81 0.65 3.23 -6.31
CA GLU A 81 0.66 4.68 -6.18
C GLU A 81 -0.40 5.33 -7.09
N VAL A 82 -0.52 4.87 -8.34
CA VAL A 82 -1.53 5.35 -9.30
C VAL A 82 -2.95 5.02 -8.81
N ILE A 83 -3.20 3.79 -8.33
CA ILE A 83 -4.51 3.36 -7.80
C ILE A 83 -4.90 4.19 -6.59
N LEU A 84 -3.94 4.48 -5.72
CA LEU A 84 -4.11 5.29 -4.51
C LEU A 84 -4.12 6.80 -4.80
N LYS A 85 -3.82 7.21 -6.04
CA LYS A 85 -3.67 8.61 -6.48
C LYS A 85 -2.59 9.37 -5.68
N LEU A 86 -1.48 8.70 -5.39
CA LEU A 86 -0.31 9.27 -4.73
C LEU A 86 0.71 9.76 -5.76
N ALA A 87 1.58 10.68 -5.35
CA ALA A 87 2.73 11.06 -6.16
C ALA A 87 3.72 9.88 -6.26
N PRO A 88 4.34 9.65 -7.42
CA PRO A 88 5.34 8.59 -7.57
C PRO A 88 6.51 8.80 -6.59
N GLY A 89 6.88 7.75 -5.87
CA GLY A 89 7.93 7.80 -4.85
C GLY A 89 7.41 8.09 -3.44
N THR A 90 6.12 8.37 -3.26
CA THR A 90 5.51 8.57 -1.93
C THR A 90 5.57 7.30 -1.08
N LEU A 91 5.41 6.13 -1.70
CA LEU A 91 5.50 4.86 -0.99
C LEU A 91 6.94 4.36 -0.85
N GLN A 92 7.88 4.90 -1.63
CA GLN A 92 9.24 4.38 -1.77
C GLN A 92 10.25 5.11 -0.87
N SER A 93 9.83 6.16 -0.17
CA SER A 93 10.67 7.02 0.66
C SER A 93 10.91 6.49 2.07
#